data_AF-A0A857D981-F1
#
_entry.id   AF-A0A857D981-F1
#
_cell.length_a   1.000
_cell.length_b   1.000
_cell.length_c   1.000
_cell.angle_alpha   90.00
_cell.angle_beta   90.00
_cell.angle_gamma   90.00
#
_symmetry.space_group_name_H-M   'P 1'
#
loop_
_entity.id
_entity.type
_entity.pdbx_description
1 polymer ?
#
loop_
_entity_poly.entity_id
_entity_poly.type
_entity_poly.pdbx_seq_one_letter_code
_entity_poly.pdbx_strand_id
1 'polypeptide(L)'
;MTLAQPTQIPPAANVPQSETPEIPSVPLFAENPLGQDSKDGLRGGANLYGGCSIEVGCGCSFGTLRYTHEDAQGWLDYVKKFAPLNFWYQDCGVQPWLYYEPYDDWQDTYGVDAVMAFYHSGHGGMDANGVFYLPMSKPWGNEGCTIVSSSDKLVWGNERVRYIFLSTCLSLRVLGGHNPIRTWNPSNRGWRMLFGYETVSWDNPNYGKFFWEEWNKNKSFSTAWLDASWRIAHDQAPSVVACGASADEAKNRLFNERYFSRERVSNAWYWWRWYNVARSSQPQLVLPQHLLVGRLQPLDATRPAAHSLAARFGLDLEIPSEVASTRNGSYRLVTGEQSIAYGSDGSIDVRLATPNRYNYNPLAMDSAQTLAQEAVWRYGLDQEVPVVFDRIILSSEAGGTANGSGQLDGPFTTGVIVQFRQLINGVPVITPGAGTVRIALDNDGTVTDVHSSVRSLEQLSSRPVRSASAPPPQGDIAPVLAPEPSNYEQLLAAEFSRQLASLSARGGGGMPLEFTTVPNSTEIGYDIDGDEAILIARKAIEVNFGNGYRKRYWVTVPLFG
;
A
#
# COMPACT_ATOMS: atom_id res chain seq x y z
N MET A 1 -43.02 66.43 -5.33
CA MET A 1 -41.79 67.14 -4.92
C MET A 1 -41.13 66.32 -3.82
N THR A 2 -40.72 65.08 -4.09
CA THR A 2 -39.36 64.65 -4.51
C THR A 2 -38.25 65.12 -3.56
N LEU A 3 -38.10 64.36 -2.47
CA LEU A 3 -36.91 64.25 -1.64
C LEU A 3 -35.89 63.35 -2.38
N ALA A 4 -34.73 63.91 -2.73
CA ALA A 4 -33.65 63.22 -3.42
C ALA A 4 -32.82 62.38 -2.44
N GLN A 5 -32.67 61.09 -2.77
CA GLN A 5 -31.86 60.11 -2.06
C GLN A 5 -30.35 60.32 -2.34
N PRO A 6 -29.48 59.94 -1.38
CA PRO A 6 -28.03 60.03 -1.53
C PRO A 6 -27.48 58.97 -2.50
N THR A 7 -26.58 59.44 -3.36
CA THR A 7 -25.94 58.76 -4.48
C THR A 7 -25.13 57.54 -4.03
N GLN A 8 -25.40 56.40 -4.68
CA GLN A 8 -24.68 55.14 -4.53
C GLN A 8 -23.24 55.25 -5.04
N ILE A 9 -22.33 54.66 -4.26
CA ILE A 9 -20.93 54.42 -4.60
C ILE A 9 -20.88 53.44 -5.79
N PRO A 10 -20.11 53.72 -6.86
CA PRO A 10 -20.04 52.85 -8.02
C PRO A 10 -19.42 51.48 -7.68
N PRO A 11 -19.90 50.40 -8.33
CA PRO A 11 -19.37 49.06 -8.13
C PRO A 11 -17.91 48.98 -8.58
N ALA A 12 -17.10 48.29 -7.78
CA ALA A 12 -15.68 48.07 -8.02
C ALA A 12 -15.44 47.51 -9.43
N ALA A 13 -14.51 48.15 -10.13
CA ALA A 13 -14.01 47.72 -11.41
C ALA A 13 -13.35 46.33 -11.32
N ASN A 14 -13.76 45.45 -12.24
CA ASN A 14 -13.06 44.28 -12.78
C ASN A 14 -11.83 43.78 -12.00
N VAL A 15 -12.07 42.85 -11.08
CA VAL A 15 -11.06 41.84 -10.71
C VAL A 15 -11.06 40.78 -11.81
N PRO A 16 -9.93 40.46 -12.46
CA PRO A 16 -9.87 39.35 -13.39
C PRO A 16 -10.23 38.07 -12.61
N GLN A 17 -11.29 37.38 -13.05
CA GLN A 17 -11.53 36.00 -12.62
C GLN A 17 -10.26 35.22 -12.96
N SER A 18 -9.63 34.61 -11.96
CA SER A 18 -8.59 33.62 -12.22
C SER A 18 -9.25 32.47 -12.97
N GLU A 19 -9.00 32.40 -14.27
CA GLU A 19 -9.32 31.25 -15.11
C GLU A 19 -8.59 30.04 -14.51
N THR A 20 -9.27 29.32 -13.62
CA THR A 20 -8.96 27.92 -13.38
C THR A 20 -9.30 27.24 -14.71
N PRO A 21 -8.35 26.60 -15.41
CA PRO A 21 -8.69 25.90 -16.64
C PRO A 21 -9.75 24.85 -16.28
N GLU A 22 -10.95 24.97 -16.85
CA GLU A 22 -11.90 23.86 -16.87
C GLU A 22 -11.20 22.69 -17.57
N ILE A 23 -10.83 21.68 -16.78
CA ILE A 23 -10.28 20.43 -17.30
C ILE A 23 -11.43 19.79 -18.09
N PRO A 24 -11.31 19.59 -19.41
CA PRO A 24 -12.36 18.95 -20.18
C PRO A 24 -12.66 17.57 -19.60
N SER A 25 -13.92 17.31 -19.27
CA SER A 25 -14.37 15.97 -18.91
C SER A 25 -14.36 15.09 -20.17
N VAL A 26 -13.27 14.36 -20.38
CA VAL A 26 -13.25 13.27 -21.36
C VAL A 26 -14.18 12.16 -20.86
N PRO A 27 -15.08 11.60 -21.69
CA PRO A 27 -15.93 10.49 -21.27
C PRO A 27 -15.08 9.33 -20.74
N LEU A 28 -15.40 8.84 -19.53
CA LEU A 28 -14.70 7.76 -18.82
C LEU A 28 -14.89 6.36 -19.43
N PHE A 29 -15.42 6.26 -20.64
CA PHE A 29 -15.69 5.00 -21.31
C PHE A 29 -14.94 4.98 -22.63
N ALA A 30 -13.71 4.47 -22.61
CA ALA A 30 -13.03 4.10 -23.84
C ALA A 30 -13.72 2.84 -24.41
N GLU A 31 -14.03 2.85 -25.71
CA GLU A 31 -14.83 1.80 -26.35
C GLU A 31 -13.99 0.56 -26.63
N ASN A 32 -14.60 -0.62 -26.53
CA ASN A 32 -13.97 -1.86 -27.00
C ASN A 32 -13.61 -1.70 -28.49
N PRO A 33 -12.36 -2.01 -28.92
CA PRO A 33 -11.92 -1.87 -30.31
C PRO A 33 -12.83 -2.54 -31.36
N LEU A 34 -13.69 -3.48 -30.93
CA LEU A 34 -14.60 -4.24 -31.79
C LEU A 34 -16.09 -4.12 -31.40
N GLY A 35 -16.46 -3.13 -30.57
CA GLY A 35 -17.86 -2.79 -30.32
C GLY A 35 -18.51 -2.19 -31.58
N GLN A 36 -19.81 -2.47 -31.82
CA GLN A 36 -20.58 -1.93 -32.95
C GLN A 36 -20.68 -0.39 -32.98
N ASP A 37 -20.13 0.30 -31.97
CA ASP A 37 -20.15 1.74 -31.82
C ASP A 37 -18.78 2.40 -32.02
N SER A 38 -17.79 1.75 -32.66
CA SER A 38 -16.51 2.40 -33.02
C SER A 38 -16.73 3.58 -33.98
N LYS A 39 -17.14 4.72 -33.44
CA LYS A 39 -17.18 5.98 -34.15
C LYS A 39 -15.75 6.45 -34.23
N ASP A 40 -15.29 6.70 -35.44
CA ASP A 40 -14.02 7.38 -35.74
C ASP A 40 -13.91 8.71 -34.96
N GLY A 41 -13.44 8.64 -33.72
CA GLY A 41 -13.51 9.71 -32.74
C GLY A 41 -12.32 9.66 -31.79
N LEU A 42 -11.43 10.64 -31.93
CA LEU A 42 -10.26 10.94 -31.07
C LEU A 42 -9.40 9.73 -30.70
N ARG A 43 -8.42 9.41 -31.56
CA ARG A 43 -7.26 8.60 -31.18
C ARG A 43 -6.34 9.42 -30.25
N GLY A 44 -5.97 8.82 -29.13
CA GLY A 44 -4.96 9.32 -28.18
C GLY A 44 -5.53 9.96 -26.91
N GLY A 45 -4.99 9.55 -25.75
CA GLY A 45 -5.25 10.18 -24.44
C GLY A 45 -4.10 11.06 -23.95
N ALA A 46 -4.10 11.44 -22.67
CA ALA A 46 -2.97 12.14 -22.03
C ALA A 46 -1.67 11.30 -22.07
N ASN A 47 -1.82 9.99 -22.23
CA ASN A 47 -0.79 8.97 -22.35
C ASN A 47 0.14 8.99 -21.14
N LEU A 48 -0.48 9.06 -19.97
CA LEU A 48 0.17 9.17 -18.68
C LEU A 48 -0.30 8.09 -17.72
N TYR A 49 -1.60 8.01 -17.48
CA TYR A 49 -2.15 7.19 -16.40
C TYR A 49 -3.35 6.38 -16.86
N GLY A 50 -3.37 5.11 -16.51
CA GLY A 50 -4.51 4.22 -16.75
C GLY A 50 -4.54 3.12 -15.70
N GLY A 51 -5.68 2.45 -15.59
CA GLY A 51 -5.78 1.34 -14.66
C GLY A 51 -6.95 0.41 -14.87
N CYS A 52 -6.87 -0.73 -14.20
CA CYS A 52 -7.89 -1.76 -14.18
C CYS A 52 -8.13 -2.25 -12.74
N SER A 53 -9.37 -2.61 -12.45
CA SER A 53 -9.72 -3.29 -11.20
C SER A 53 -10.78 -4.35 -11.43
N ILE A 54 -10.61 -5.53 -10.85
CA ILE A 54 -11.51 -6.68 -11.07
C ILE A 54 -11.97 -7.24 -9.72
N GLU A 55 -13.26 -7.15 -9.44
CA GLU A 55 -13.90 -7.81 -8.30
C GLU A 55 -14.74 -9.00 -8.72
N VAL A 56 -15.40 -8.92 -9.88
CA VAL A 56 -16.32 -9.97 -10.34
C VAL A 56 -15.98 -10.44 -11.75
N GLY A 57 -16.19 -11.73 -12.00
CA GLY A 57 -16.03 -12.35 -13.31
C GLY A 57 -17.30 -12.28 -14.16
N CYS A 58 -17.22 -11.64 -15.33
CA CYS A 58 -18.27 -11.55 -16.34
C CYS A 58 -18.16 -12.67 -17.39
N GLY A 59 -18.26 -13.91 -16.93
CA GLY A 59 -18.09 -15.12 -17.77
C GLY A 59 -16.74 -15.82 -17.57
N CYS A 60 -15.85 -15.24 -16.75
CA CYS A 60 -14.64 -15.88 -16.26
C CYS A 60 -14.78 -16.31 -14.79
N SER A 61 -14.06 -17.35 -14.40
CA SER A 61 -14.11 -17.92 -13.06
C SER A 61 -12.77 -17.84 -12.35
N PHE A 62 -12.62 -16.88 -11.44
CA PHE A 62 -11.37 -16.67 -10.67
C PHE A 62 -11.60 -16.30 -9.20
N GLY A 63 -12.85 -16.22 -8.74
CA GLY A 63 -13.17 -15.81 -7.37
C GLY A 63 -13.57 -14.35 -7.28
N THR A 64 -14.59 -14.07 -6.46
CA THR A 64 -15.04 -12.70 -6.22
C THR A 64 -14.21 -12.01 -5.14
N LEU A 65 -13.81 -10.77 -5.39
CA LEU A 65 -13.11 -9.88 -4.45
C LEU A 65 -14.02 -8.75 -3.98
N ARG A 66 -13.54 -7.95 -3.01
CA ARG A 66 -14.32 -6.90 -2.37
C ARG A 66 -13.76 -5.48 -2.54
N TYR A 67 -12.43 -5.34 -2.66
CA TYR A 67 -11.79 -4.04 -2.47
C TYR A 67 -10.83 -3.63 -3.59
N THR A 68 -10.88 -4.28 -4.75
CA THR A 68 -9.95 -3.97 -5.83
C THR A 68 -10.30 -2.65 -6.52
N HIS A 69 -11.58 -2.27 -6.50
CA HIS A 69 -12.02 -1.00 -7.04
C HIS A 69 -11.50 0.16 -6.19
N GLU A 70 -11.68 0.12 -4.87
CA GLU A 70 -11.20 1.13 -3.96
C GLU A 70 -9.67 1.23 -3.96
N ASP A 71 -8.98 0.09 -4.07
CA ASP A 71 -7.52 0.06 -4.20
C ASP A 71 -7.04 0.82 -5.45
N ALA A 72 -7.52 0.45 -6.64
CA ALA A 72 -7.17 1.14 -7.88
C ALA A 72 -7.61 2.61 -7.86
N GLN A 73 -8.81 2.88 -7.33
CA GLN A 73 -9.36 4.22 -7.20
C GLN A 73 -8.46 5.13 -6.35
N GLY A 74 -7.94 4.63 -5.23
CA GLY A 74 -7.01 5.37 -4.38
C GLY A 74 -5.71 5.76 -5.08
N TRP A 75 -5.19 4.90 -5.98
CA TRP A 75 -4.04 5.23 -6.81
C TRP A 75 -4.40 6.29 -7.87
N LEU A 76 -5.52 6.07 -8.58
CA LEU A 76 -5.95 6.88 -9.71
C LEU A 76 -6.38 8.29 -9.31
N ASP A 77 -7.07 8.46 -8.18
CA ASP A 77 -7.48 9.79 -7.70
C ASP A 77 -6.31 10.69 -7.33
N TYR A 78 -5.18 10.11 -6.95
CA TYR A 78 -3.99 10.90 -6.70
C TYR A 78 -3.41 11.45 -8.00
N VAL A 79 -3.23 10.62 -9.02
CA VAL A 79 -2.61 11.05 -10.29
C VAL A 79 -3.52 11.96 -11.12
N LYS A 80 -4.85 11.84 -10.99
CA LYS A 80 -5.84 12.75 -11.60
C LYS A 80 -5.65 14.23 -11.24
N LYS A 81 -4.97 14.52 -10.12
CA LYS A 81 -4.64 15.89 -9.71
C LYS A 81 -3.65 16.57 -10.66
N PHE A 82 -2.89 15.78 -11.44
CA PHE A 82 -1.85 16.28 -12.34
C PHE A 82 -2.21 16.17 -13.81
N ALA A 83 -2.94 15.12 -14.21
CA ALA A 83 -3.41 14.92 -15.58
C ALA A 83 -4.67 14.04 -15.61
N PRO A 84 -5.56 14.22 -16.60
CA PRO A 84 -6.68 13.31 -16.78
C PRO A 84 -6.20 11.88 -17.05
N LEU A 85 -7.00 10.89 -16.64
CA LEU A 85 -6.74 9.49 -16.97
C LEU A 85 -6.97 9.26 -18.47
N ASN A 86 -6.21 8.34 -19.05
CA ASN A 86 -6.55 7.75 -20.33
C ASN A 86 -7.79 6.86 -20.20
N PHE A 87 -7.76 5.96 -19.22
CA PHE A 87 -8.84 5.02 -18.96
C PHE A 87 -8.84 4.53 -17.51
N TRP A 88 -10.00 4.05 -17.07
CA TRP A 88 -10.11 3.14 -15.94
C TRP A 88 -11.21 2.13 -16.22
N TYR A 89 -10.83 0.86 -16.36
CA TYR A 89 -11.78 -0.23 -16.58
C TYR A 89 -12.03 -1.04 -15.32
N GLN A 90 -13.30 -1.40 -15.12
CA GLN A 90 -13.74 -2.23 -14.01
C GLN A 90 -14.43 -3.48 -14.54
N ASP A 91 -14.22 -4.60 -13.85
CA ASP A 91 -14.87 -5.89 -14.10
C ASP A 91 -14.96 -6.22 -15.59
N CYS A 92 -16.17 -6.33 -16.17
CA CYS A 92 -16.38 -6.77 -17.54
C CYS A 92 -15.64 -5.94 -18.60
N GLY A 93 -15.26 -4.70 -18.26
CA GLY A 93 -14.43 -3.84 -19.11
C GLY A 93 -12.98 -4.32 -19.20
N VAL A 94 -12.53 -5.16 -18.27
CA VAL A 94 -11.17 -5.71 -18.22
C VAL A 94 -11.12 -7.06 -18.94
N GLN A 95 -10.48 -7.05 -20.10
CA GLN A 95 -10.41 -8.15 -21.05
C GLN A 95 -8.98 -8.30 -21.60
N PRO A 96 -8.61 -9.48 -22.15
CA PRO A 96 -7.26 -9.74 -22.65
C PRO A 96 -6.69 -8.72 -23.63
N TRP A 97 -7.52 -8.12 -24.49
CA TRP A 97 -7.06 -7.15 -25.50
C TRP A 97 -6.39 -5.91 -24.91
N LEU A 98 -6.67 -5.55 -23.65
CA LEU A 98 -5.99 -4.44 -22.96
C LEU A 98 -4.50 -4.68 -22.73
N TYR A 99 -4.04 -5.93 -22.86
CA TYR A 99 -2.70 -6.36 -22.48
C TYR A 99 -1.94 -7.01 -23.63
N TYR A 100 -2.64 -7.36 -24.71
CA TYR A 100 -2.09 -8.16 -25.81
C TYR A 100 -2.06 -7.36 -27.10
N GLU A 101 -0.93 -7.43 -27.78
CA GLU A 101 -0.77 -6.97 -29.15
C GLU A 101 -1.74 -7.71 -30.09
N PRO A 102 -2.24 -7.05 -31.16
CA PRO A 102 -1.95 -5.67 -31.58
C PRO A 102 -2.88 -4.60 -30.96
N TYR A 103 -3.64 -4.92 -29.90
CA TYR A 103 -4.68 -4.01 -29.37
C TYR A 103 -4.20 -3.20 -28.16
N ASP A 104 -3.13 -3.65 -27.53
CA ASP A 104 -2.38 -2.88 -26.54
C ASP A 104 -1.45 -1.90 -27.26
N ASP A 105 -1.99 -0.77 -27.72
CA ASP A 105 -1.23 0.21 -28.51
C ASP A 105 -1.33 1.65 -27.98
N TRP A 106 -0.34 2.47 -28.33
CA TRP A 106 -0.20 3.83 -27.85
C TRP A 106 -1.12 4.86 -28.50
N GLN A 107 -1.67 4.53 -29.67
CA GLN A 107 -2.50 5.43 -30.45
C GLN A 107 -3.90 5.51 -29.86
N ASP A 108 -4.32 4.47 -29.15
CA ASP A 108 -5.62 4.39 -28.53
C ASP A 108 -5.67 5.06 -27.14
N THR A 109 -6.89 5.17 -26.62
CA THR A 109 -7.16 5.71 -25.28
C THR A 109 -7.16 4.62 -24.20
N TYR A 110 -6.89 3.37 -24.57
CA TYR A 110 -6.87 2.18 -23.74
C TYR A 110 -5.58 1.38 -23.98
N GLY A 111 -5.35 0.32 -23.18
CA GLY A 111 -4.17 -0.53 -23.31
C GLY A 111 -3.09 -0.18 -22.27
N VAL A 112 -2.39 -1.20 -21.76
CA VAL A 112 -1.29 -1.02 -20.83
C VAL A 112 -0.20 -0.13 -21.43
N ASP A 113 0.21 -0.35 -22.69
CA ASP A 113 1.25 0.39 -23.39
C ASP A 113 0.80 1.74 -23.97
N ALA A 114 -0.46 2.13 -23.76
CA ALA A 114 -0.97 3.48 -24.04
C ALA A 114 -0.61 4.52 -22.97
N VAL A 115 -0.29 4.07 -21.77
CA VAL A 115 -0.04 4.94 -20.62
C VAL A 115 1.38 4.78 -20.11
N MET A 116 1.93 5.82 -19.48
CA MET A 116 3.27 5.75 -18.89
C MET A 116 3.29 4.93 -17.59
N ALA A 117 2.25 5.06 -16.77
CA ALA A 117 2.08 4.32 -15.54
C ALA A 117 0.71 3.65 -15.51
N PHE A 118 0.73 2.34 -15.31
CA PHE A 118 -0.45 1.47 -15.32
C PHE A 118 -0.64 0.80 -13.96
N TYR A 119 -1.87 0.80 -13.46
CA TYR A 119 -2.24 0.16 -12.20
C TYR A 119 -3.28 -0.94 -12.41
N HIS A 120 -3.00 -2.15 -11.96
CA HIS A 120 -3.95 -3.26 -11.97
C HIS A 120 -4.18 -3.77 -10.54
N SER A 121 -5.45 -3.83 -10.10
CA SER A 121 -5.85 -4.51 -8.87
C SER A 121 -6.77 -5.68 -9.15
N GLY A 122 -6.49 -6.84 -8.54
CA GLY A 122 -7.21 -8.07 -8.83
C GLY A 122 -6.60 -9.32 -8.20
N HIS A 123 -6.97 -10.46 -8.78
CA HIS A 123 -6.28 -11.73 -8.57
C HIS A 123 -5.01 -11.81 -9.39
N GLY A 124 -4.12 -12.72 -9.01
CA GLY A 124 -2.94 -13.11 -9.76
C GLY A 124 -2.45 -14.45 -9.23
N GLY A 125 -1.58 -15.11 -9.97
CA GLY A 125 -0.89 -16.29 -9.49
C GLY A 125 0.32 -16.60 -10.34
N MET A 126 1.21 -17.43 -9.81
CA MET A 126 2.41 -17.87 -10.53
C MET A 126 2.65 -19.34 -10.29
N ASP A 127 2.90 -20.07 -11.38
CA ASP A 127 3.21 -21.49 -11.30
C ASP A 127 4.68 -21.75 -10.90
N ALA A 128 5.03 -23.02 -10.75
CA ALA A 128 6.40 -23.42 -10.42
C ALA A 128 7.41 -23.14 -11.56
N ASN A 129 6.93 -22.95 -12.79
CA ASN A 129 7.75 -22.59 -13.95
C ASN A 129 8.08 -21.09 -13.99
N GLY A 130 7.50 -20.29 -13.10
CA GLY A 130 7.67 -18.84 -13.06
C GLY A 130 6.76 -18.11 -14.04
N VAL A 131 5.77 -18.80 -14.62
CA VAL A 131 4.74 -18.20 -15.47
C VAL A 131 3.70 -17.56 -14.56
N PHE A 132 3.69 -16.24 -14.54
CA PHE A 132 2.62 -15.45 -13.95
C PHE A 132 1.38 -15.48 -14.85
N TYR A 133 0.21 -15.63 -14.24
CA TYR A 133 -1.09 -15.61 -14.88
C TYR A 133 -2.02 -14.64 -14.15
N LEU A 134 -2.74 -13.84 -14.93
CA LEU A 134 -3.61 -12.77 -14.44
C LEU A 134 -5.00 -12.95 -15.05
N PRO A 135 -6.04 -13.24 -14.24
CA PRO A 135 -7.37 -13.47 -14.74
C PRO A 135 -8.03 -12.15 -15.13
N MET A 136 -8.68 -12.16 -16.28
CA MET A 136 -9.55 -11.10 -16.78
C MET A 136 -10.99 -11.37 -16.38
N SER A 137 -11.82 -10.34 -16.35
CA SER A 137 -13.22 -10.50 -15.96
C SER A 137 -14.04 -11.20 -17.04
N LYS A 138 -13.74 -10.91 -18.32
CA LYS A 138 -14.52 -11.38 -19.46
C LYS A 138 -13.58 -11.99 -20.51
N PRO A 139 -13.98 -13.10 -21.16
CA PRO A 139 -13.18 -13.64 -22.24
C PRO A 139 -13.20 -12.71 -23.45
N TRP A 140 -12.16 -12.78 -24.27
CA TRP A 140 -12.11 -12.04 -25.52
C TRP A 140 -11.51 -12.88 -26.65
N GLY A 141 -12.26 -12.98 -27.76
CA GLY A 141 -11.90 -13.81 -28.89
C GLY A 141 -11.51 -15.23 -28.47
N ASN A 142 -10.34 -15.69 -28.93
CA ASN A 142 -9.77 -16.99 -28.60
C ASN A 142 -8.77 -16.94 -27.43
N GLU A 143 -8.53 -15.77 -26.81
CA GLU A 143 -7.55 -15.60 -25.71
C GLU A 143 -8.07 -16.14 -24.36
N GLY A 144 -9.39 -16.38 -24.27
CA GLY A 144 -10.02 -16.85 -23.03
C GLY A 144 -9.96 -15.80 -21.91
N CYS A 145 -9.83 -16.27 -20.67
CA CYS A 145 -10.03 -15.48 -19.46
C CYS A 145 -8.75 -15.09 -18.72
N THR A 146 -7.57 -15.39 -19.25
CA THR A 146 -6.32 -15.28 -18.50
C THR A 146 -5.23 -14.76 -19.41
N ILE A 147 -4.56 -13.68 -19.00
CA ILE A 147 -3.29 -13.30 -19.63
C ILE A 147 -2.15 -14.05 -18.95
N VAL A 148 -1.08 -14.37 -19.70
CA VAL A 148 0.09 -15.07 -19.16
C VAL A 148 1.37 -14.35 -19.56
N SER A 149 2.29 -14.24 -18.60
CA SER A 149 3.60 -13.60 -18.77
C SER A 149 4.49 -14.22 -19.85
N SER A 150 4.26 -15.49 -20.18
CA SER A 150 4.98 -16.23 -21.22
C SER A 150 4.38 -16.09 -22.62
N SER A 151 3.25 -15.38 -22.78
CA SER A 151 2.65 -15.17 -24.10
C SER A 151 3.52 -14.26 -24.96
N ASP A 152 3.65 -14.61 -26.24
CA ASP A 152 4.29 -13.78 -27.26
C ASP A 152 3.51 -12.49 -27.59
N LYS A 153 2.23 -12.43 -27.21
CA LYS A 153 1.36 -11.25 -27.36
C LYS A 153 1.50 -10.27 -26.20
N LEU A 154 2.05 -10.71 -25.06
CA LEU A 154 2.31 -9.82 -23.93
C LEU A 154 3.61 -9.06 -24.18
N VAL A 155 3.49 -7.87 -24.75
CA VAL A 155 4.63 -7.03 -25.12
C VAL A 155 4.45 -5.70 -24.42
N TRP A 156 5.17 -5.49 -23.32
CA TRP A 156 5.03 -4.26 -22.53
C TRP A 156 6.27 -3.38 -22.64
N GLY A 157 6.04 -2.10 -22.93
CA GLY A 157 7.06 -1.07 -22.89
C GLY A 157 7.82 -0.95 -24.20
N ASN A 158 7.34 -1.57 -25.28
CA ASN A 158 7.77 -1.23 -26.64
C ASN A 158 7.29 0.18 -27.01
N GLU A 159 6.21 0.65 -26.38
CA GLU A 159 5.58 1.93 -26.69
C GLU A 159 5.65 2.90 -25.52
N ARG A 160 4.65 3.06 -24.64
CA ARG A 160 4.64 4.10 -23.59
C ARG A 160 4.76 3.63 -22.15
N VAL A 161 4.39 2.40 -21.79
CA VAL A 161 4.42 1.93 -20.40
C VAL A 161 5.84 1.83 -19.88
N ARG A 162 6.03 2.43 -18.71
CA ARG A 162 7.31 2.46 -17.98
C ARG A 162 7.16 1.99 -16.55
N TYR A 163 5.99 2.15 -15.94
CA TYR A 163 5.73 1.77 -14.55
C TYR A 163 4.49 0.91 -14.48
N ILE A 164 4.65 -0.29 -13.95
CA ILE A 164 3.57 -1.29 -13.89
C ILE A 164 3.34 -1.66 -12.44
N PHE A 165 2.16 -1.35 -11.92
CA PHE A 165 1.76 -1.68 -10.56
C PHE A 165 0.77 -2.84 -10.60
N LEU A 166 1.19 -4.01 -10.14
CA LEU A 166 0.37 -5.21 -10.05
C LEU A 166 0.00 -5.47 -8.59
N SER A 167 -1.12 -4.88 -8.16
CA SER A 167 -1.76 -5.13 -6.87
C SER A 167 -2.48 -6.48 -6.87
N THR A 168 -1.71 -7.54 -7.11
CA THR A 168 -2.19 -8.91 -7.33
C THR A 168 -1.25 -9.90 -6.67
N CYS A 169 -1.77 -11.09 -6.36
CA CYS A 169 -1.00 -12.13 -5.67
C CYS A 169 0.11 -12.66 -6.56
N LEU A 170 1.29 -12.93 -5.97
CA LEU A 170 2.40 -13.63 -6.63
C LEU A 170 2.88 -12.96 -7.93
N SER A 171 2.63 -11.66 -8.13
CA SER A 171 2.96 -10.93 -9.35
C SER A 171 4.44 -10.69 -9.56
N LEU A 172 5.23 -10.77 -8.49
CA LEU A 172 6.67 -10.54 -8.57
C LEU A 172 7.40 -11.40 -7.54
N ARG A 173 7.51 -12.70 -7.88
CA ARG A 173 8.23 -13.66 -7.05
C ARG A 173 9.75 -13.57 -7.24
N VAL A 174 10.46 -13.58 -6.12
CA VAL A 174 11.90 -13.39 -5.92
C VAL A 174 12.51 -14.42 -4.96
N LEU A 175 11.69 -15.30 -4.34
CA LEU A 175 12.12 -16.38 -3.47
C LEU A 175 11.86 -17.76 -4.09
N GLY A 176 12.43 -18.81 -3.48
CA GLY A 176 12.18 -20.20 -3.91
C GLY A 176 12.66 -20.52 -5.33
N GLY A 177 13.72 -19.86 -5.81
CA GLY A 177 14.24 -20.01 -7.17
C GLY A 177 13.48 -19.22 -8.23
N HIS A 178 12.50 -18.41 -7.84
CA HIS A 178 11.89 -17.40 -8.72
C HIS A 178 12.70 -16.12 -8.72
N ASN A 179 12.65 -15.41 -9.84
CA ASN A 179 13.21 -14.07 -9.97
C ASN A 179 12.48 -13.32 -11.11
N PRO A 180 12.57 -11.98 -11.15
CA PRO A 180 11.84 -11.18 -12.14
C PRO A 180 12.26 -11.44 -13.58
N ILE A 181 13.52 -11.86 -13.82
CA ILE A 181 14.03 -12.14 -15.16
C ILE A 181 13.27 -13.33 -15.74
N ARG A 182 13.15 -14.42 -14.97
CA ARG A 182 12.45 -15.65 -15.37
C ARG A 182 10.99 -15.39 -15.75
N THR A 183 10.29 -14.52 -15.03
CA THR A 183 8.87 -14.23 -15.25
C THR A 183 8.65 -13.16 -16.32
N TRP A 184 9.40 -12.06 -16.28
CA TRP A 184 9.04 -10.83 -16.98
C TRP A 184 10.02 -10.44 -18.09
N ASN A 185 11.16 -11.12 -18.26
CA ASN A 185 12.05 -10.83 -19.39
C ASN A 185 11.40 -11.09 -20.77
N PRO A 186 10.62 -12.17 -20.97
CA PRO A 186 9.96 -12.41 -22.26
C PRO A 186 9.05 -11.26 -22.72
N SER A 187 8.34 -10.62 -21.78
CA SER A 187 7.39 -9.54 -22.05
C SER A 187 7.96 -8.13 -21.93
N ASN A 188 9.14 -7.95 -21.32
CA ASN A 188 9.76 -6.64 -21.19
C ASN A 188 10.38 -6.17 -22.50
N ARG A 189 9.86 -5.06 -23.04
CA ARG A 189 10.47 -4.35 -24.17
C ARG A 189 10.99 -2.96 -23.83
N GLY A 190 10.83 -2.47 -22.60
CA GLY A 190 11.35 -1.16 -22.27
C GLY A 190 10.81 -0.51 -21.00
N TRP A 191 10.08 -1.24 -20.17
CA TRP A 191 9.56 -0.68 -18.93
C TRP A 191 10.66 -0.50 -17.90
N ARG A 192 10.48 0.50 -17.03
CA ARG A 192 11.46 0.95 -16.04
C ARG A 192 11.35 0.18 -14.73
N MET A 193 10.13 0.05 -14.21
CA MET A 193 9.88 -0.60 -12.92
C MET A 193 8.57 -1.39 -12.92
N LEU A 194 8.56 -2.51 -12.20
CA LEU A 194 7.37 -3.31 -11.90
C LEU A 194 7.26 -3.50 -10.38
N PHE A 195 6.06 -3.26 -9.86
CA PHE A 195 5.72 -3.33 -8.44
C PHE A 195 4.73 -4.47 -8.22
N GLY A 196 5.01 -5.35 -7.26
CA GLY A 196 4.20 -6.54 -7.05
C GLY A 196 4.45 -7.22 -5.71
N TYR A 197 4.14 -8.51 -5.65
CA TYR A 197 4.23 -9.32 -4.44
C TYR A 197 4.89 -10.68 -4.69
N GLU A 198 5.75 -11.09 -3.76
CA GLU A 198 6.24 -12.47 -3.63
C GLU A 198 5.15 -13.39 -3.07
N THR A 199 4.26 -12.86 -2.23
CA THR A 199 3.24 -13.64 -1.50
C THR A 199 1.84 -13.43 -2.06
N VAL A 200 0.89 -14.18 -1.50
CA VAL A 200 -0.54 -13.85 -1.62
C VAL A 200 -0.76 -12.48 -0.98
N SER A 201 -1.34 -11.54 -1.73
CA SER A 201 -1.71 -10.22 -1.23
C SER A 201 -3.08 -10.24 -0.56
N TRP A 202 -3.34 -9.20 0.23
CA TRP A 202 -4.61 -9.03 0.94
C TRP A 202 -5.68 -8.37 0.07
N ASP A 203 -6.95 -8.72 0.27
CA ASP A 203 -8.07 -7.96 -0.29
C ASP A 203 -8.29 -6.72 0.59
N ASN A 204 -7.73 -5.58 0.17
CA ASN A 204 -7.73 -4.37 0.97
C ASN A 204 -7.85 -3.11 0.10
N PRO A 205 -8.66 -2.12 0.51
CA PRO A 205 -8.95 -0.95 -0.32
C PRO A 205 -7.81 0.09 -0.39
N ASN A 206 -6.74 -0.06 0.40
CA ASN A 206 -5.84 1.06 0.67
C ASN A 206 -4.46 0.99 0.00
N TYR A 207 -4.08 -0.04 -0.78
CA TYR A 207 -2.71 -0.10 -1.34
C TYR A 207 -2.38 1.12 -2.21
N GLY A 208 -3.24 1.44 -3.17
CA GLY A 208 -3.07 2.57 -4.07
C GLY A 208 -3.01 3.91 -3.34
N LYS A 209 -3.89 4.12 -2.35
CA LYS A 209 -3.90 5.31 -1.49
C LYS A 209 -2.62 5.42 -0.66
N PHE A 210 -2.24 4.35 0.04
CA PHE A 210 -1.09 4.35 0.92
C PHE A 210 0.22 4.50 0.17
N PHE A 211 0.33 3.99 -1.05
CA PHE A 211 1.49 4.21 -1.92
C PHE A 211 1.78 5.70 -2.08
N TRP A 212 0.76 6.50 -2.39
CA TRP A 212 0.93 7.94 -2.58
C TRP A 212 1.17 8.68 -1.26
N GLU A 213 0.54 8.26 -0.17
CA GLU A 213 0.83 8.81 1.16
C GLU A 213 2.31 8.60 1.52
N GLU A 214 2.86 7.41 1.30
CA GLU A 214 4.28 7.12 1.55
C GLU A 214 5.20 7.87 0.58
N TRP A 215 4.83 7.97 -0.70
CA TRP A 215 5.60 8.72 -1.69
C TRP A 215 5.71 10.22 -1.33
N ASN A 216 4.63 10.82 -0.82
CA ASN A 216 4.60 12.22 -0.41
C ASN A 216 5.60 12.53 0.71
N LYS A 217 5.97 11.52 1.52
CA LYS A 217 6.97 11.59 2.60
C LYS A 217 8.43 11.56 2.14
N ASN A 218 8.69 11.85 0.86
CA ASN A 218 10.02 11.80 0.25
C ASN A 218 10.64 10.39 0.06
N LYS A 219 9.82 9.33 0.01
CA LYS A 219 10.29 7.96 -0.32
C LYS A 219 10.32 7.65 -1.83
N SER A 220 11.39 7.03 -2.33
CA SER A 220 11.44 6.52 -3.72
C SER A 220 10.28 5.58 -4.01
N PHE A 221 9.95 5.37 -5.29
CA PHE A 221 8.80 4.52 -5.63
C PHE A 221 8.91 3.13 -5.02
N SER A 222 10.11 2.53 -4.98
CA SER A 222 10.27 1.21 -4.36
C SER A 222 9.99 1.24 -2.86
N THR A 223 10.60 2.16 -2.11
CA THR A 223 10.36 2.28 -0.67
C THR A 223 8.91 2.63 -0.36
N ALA A 224 8.28 3.51 -1.15
CA ALA A 224 6.87 3.86 -0.99
C ALA A 224 5.95 2.65 -1.18
N TRP A 225 6.22 1.80 -2.19
CA TRP A 225 5.47 0.56 -2.40
C TRP A 225 5.65 -0.41 -1.23
N LEU A 226 6.90 -0.69 -0.84
CA LEU A 226 7.20 -1.64 0.24
C LEU A 226 6.55 -1.19 1.57
N ASP A 227 6.69 0.08 1.93
CA ASP A 227 6.15 0.63 3.17
C ASP A 227 4.62 0.72 3.15
N ALA A 228 4.01 1.07 2.01
CA ALA A 228 2.56 1.14 1.85
C ALA A 228 1.92 -0.25 1.98
N SER A 229 2.51 -1.26 1.33
CA SER A 229 2.07 -2.65 1.51
C SER A 229 2.21 -3.08 2.97
N TRP A 230 3.29 -2.70 3.66
CA TRP A 230 3.45 -3.04 5.07
C TRP A 230 2.41 -2.40 5.99
N ARG A 231 1.89 -1.21 5.65
CA ARG A 231 0.75 -0.61 6.36
C ARG A 231 -0.53 -1.44 6.24
N ILE A 232 -0.66 -2.35 5.27
CA ILE A 232 -1.84 -3.22 5.10
C ILE A 232 -1.74 -4.48 5.95
N ALA A 233 -0.59 -5.15 5.88
CA ALA A 233 -0.32 -6.38 6.59
C ALA A 233 1.17 -6.66 6.58
N HIS A 234 1.63 -7.33 7.63
CA HIS A 234 3.04 -7.57 7.89
C HIS A 234 3.49 -9.01 7.55
N ASP A 235 2.61 -9.87 7.04
CA ASP A 235 2.86 -11.28 6.70
C ASP A 235 2.92 -11.51 5.17
N GLN A 236 2.81 -10.44 4.40
CA GLN A 236 3.08 -10.43 2.96
C GLN A 236 4.56 -10.13 2.70
N ALA A 237 4.99 -10.20 1.46
CA ALA A 237 6.32 -9.74 1.03
C ALA A 237 6.16 -8.95 -0.28
N PRO A 238 6.03 -7.61 -0.22
CA PRO A 238 6.01 -6.78 -1.40
C PRO A 238 7.42 -6.78 -2.02
N SER A 239 7.46 -6.68 -3.34
CA SER A 239 8.69 -6.68 -4.11
C SER A 239 8.59 -5.66 -5.22
N VAL A 240 9.75 -5.15 -5.63
CA VAL A 240 9.87 -4.17 -6.71
C VAL A 240 11.11 -4.51 -7.52
N VAL A 241 10.99 -4.46 -8.84
CA VAL A 241 12.11 -4.62 -9.77
C VAL A 241 12.25 -3.37 -10.63
N ALA A 242 13.50 -3.00 -10.91
CA ALA A 242 13.86 -2.00 -11.89
C ALA A 242 14.78 -2.62 -12.96
N CYS A 243 14.68 -2.11 -14.19
CA CYS A 243 15.53 -2.51 -15.31
C CYS A 243 16.54 -1.42 -15.65
N GLY A 244 17.62 -1.75 -16.35
CA GLY A 244 18.61 -0.81 -16.86
C GLY A 244 19.62 -1.46 -17.81
N ALA A 245 20.50 -0.65 -18.40
CA ALA A 245 21.59 -1.15 -19.24
C ALA A 245 22.71 -1.81 -18.44
N SER A 246 22.81 -1.51 -17.14
CA SER A 246 23.80 -2.05 -16.21
C SER A 246 23.20 -2.29 -14.82
N ALA A 247 23.92 -3.02 -13.98
CA ALA A 247 23.59 -3.23 -12.57
C ALA A 247 23.43 -1.90 -11.82
N ASP A 248 24.38 -0.98 -11.97
CA ASP A 248 24.36 0.31 -11.29
C ASP A 248 23.17 1.17 -11.73
N GLU A 249 22.83 1.17 -13.02
CA GLU A 249 21.68 1.93 -13.51
C GLU A 249 20.36 1.39 -12.95
N ALA A 250 20.17 0.06 -12.99
CA ALA A 250 18.98 -0.60 -12.46
C ALA A 250 18.88 -0.40 -10.93
N LYS A 251 20.00 -0.54 -10.20
CA LYS A 251 20.08 -0.33 -8.75
C LYS A 251 19.77 1.13 -8.38
N ASN A 252 20.42 2.09 -9.05
CA ASN A 252 20.17 3.52 -8.82
C ASN A 252 18.69 3.87 -9.01
N ARG A 253 18.08 3.39 -10.11
CA ARG A 253 16.66 3.55 -10.38
C ARG A 253 15.79 2.98 -9.28
N LEU A 254 16.05 1.73 -8.88
CA LEU A 254 15.27 1.05 -7.85
C LEU A 254 15.24 1.85 -6.55
N PHE A 255 16.36 2.42 -6.12
CA PHE A 255 16.46 3.07 -4.81
C PHE A 255 16.14 4.57 -4.82
N ASN A 256 16.29 5.26 -5.95
CA ASN A 256 16.26 6.72 -5.99
C ASN A 256 15.15 7.31 -6.88
N GLU A 257 14.55 6.54 -7.79
CA GLU A 257 13.55 7.09 -8.71
C GLU A 257 12.24 7.44 -7.97
N ARG A 258 11.81 8.69 -8.13
CA ARG A 258 10.62 9.29 -7.47
C ARG A 258 9.60 9.85 -8.44
N TYR A 259 9.98 10.11 -9.67
CA TYR A 259 9.12 10.77 -10.65
C TYR A 259 9.03 9.87 -11.87
N PHE A 260 7.84 9.81 -12.44
CA PHE A 260 7.65 9.05 -13.66
C PHE A 260 8.42 9.69 -14.81
N SER A 261 9.15 8.87 -15.55
CA SER A 261 9.89 9.22 -16.76
C SER A 261 9.31 8.48 -17.96
N ARG A 262 9.25 9.16 -19.10
CA ARG A 262 8.77 8.62 -20.38
C ARG A 262 9.82 7.74 -21.07
N GLU A 263 11.08 7.85 -20.67
CA GLU A 263 12.19 7.21 -21.36
C GLU A 263 12.17 5.70 -21.17
N ARG A 264 12.19 4.99 -22.30
CA ARG A 264 12.44 3.55 -22.36
C ARG A 264 13.81 3.23 -21.78
N VAL A 265 13.92 2.10 -21.10
CA VAL A 265 15.22 1.58 -20.61
C VAL A 265 15.57 0.25 -21.24
N SER A 266 16.85 -0.09 -21.19
CA SER A 266 17.31 -1.42 -21.55
C SER A 266 16.78 -2.46 -20.55
N ASN A 267 16.45 -3.65 -21.06
CA ASN A 267 16.16 -4.84 -20.26
C ASN A 267 17.40 -5.74 -20.11
N ALA A 268 18.61 -5.21 -20.35
CA ALA A 268 19.85 -5.95 -20.22
C ALA A 268 20.16 -6.33 -18.77
N TRP A 269 19.72 -5.54 -17.80
CA TRP A 269 19.92 -5.82 -16.38
C TRP A 269 18.65 -5.56 -15.58
N TYR A 270 18.45 -6.35 -14.53
CA TYR A 270 17.36 -6.25 -13.56
C TYR A 270 17.97 -6.14 -12.16
N TRP A 271 17.44 -5.24 -11.34
CA TRP A 271 17.72 -5.18 -9.90
C TRP A 271 16.40 -5.14 -9.15
N TRP A 272 16.24 -5.98 -8.13
CA TRP A 272 15.01 -6.05 -7.35
C TRP A 272 15.27 -6.07 -5.86
N ARG A 273 14.25 -5.64 -5.12
CA ARG A 273 14.26 -5.61 -3.66
C ARG A 273 12.90 -6.00 -3.10
N TRP A 274 12.90 -6.48 -1.86
CA TRP A 274 11.70 -6.90 -1.15
C TRP A 274 11.87 -6.76 0.36
N TYR A 275 10.74 -6.76 1.06
CA TYR A 275 10.70 -6.97 2.50
C TYR A 275 10.28 -8.41 2.80
N ASN A 276 10.87 -8.98 3.84
CA ASN A 276 10.44 -10.27 4.38
C ASN A 276 10.57 -10.28 5.90
N VAL A 277 9.60 -10.86 6.60
CA VAL A 277 9.69 -11.03 8.06
C VAL A 277 10.67 -12.15 8.38
N ALA A 278 11.61 -11.88 9.29
CA ALA A 278 12.54 -12.88 9.82
C ALA A 278 12.15 -13.39 11.20
N ARG A 279 11.56 -12.54 12.04
CA ARG A 279 11.17 -12.87 13.42
C ARG A 279 9.96 -12.05 13.83
N SER A 280 9.02 -12.65 14.56
CA SER A 280 7.88 -11.96 15.15
C SER A 280 7.73 -12.34 16.63
N SER A 281 7.13 -11.45 17.42
CA SER A 281 6.62 -11.74 18.75
C SER A 281 5.48 -12.76 18.66
N GLN A 282 5.25 -13.47 19.77
CA GLN A 282 4.08 -14.34 19.87
C GLN A 282 2.79 -13.49 19.87
N PRO A 283 1.74 -13.92 19.17
CA PRO A 283 0.45 -13.24 19.23
C PRO A 283 -0.12 -13.23 20.65
N GLN A 284 -0.70 -12.11 21.05
CA GLN A 284 -1.45 -12.02 22.30
C GLN A 284 -2.80 -12.73 22.14
N LEU A 285 -3.05 -13.78 22.94
CA LEU A 285 -4.32 -14.53 22.94
C LEU A 285 -5.09 -14.40 24.25
N VAL A 286 -4.49 -13.75 25.26
CA VAL A 286 -5.07 -13.61 26.59
C VAL A 286 -5.88 -12.32 26.64
N LEU A 287 -7.15 -12.44 27.01
CA LEU A 287 -8.04 -11.31 27.26
C LEU A 287 -7.54 -10.49 28.46
N PRO A 288 -7.55 -9.14 28.38
CA PRO A 288 -7.27 -8.32 29.55
C PRO A 288 -8.37 -8.51 30.61
N GLN A 289 -8.01 -8.33 31.88
CA GLN A 289 -8.97 -8.46 33.01
C GLN A 289 -10.15 -7.49 32.91
N HIS A 290 -9.89 -6.31 32.35
CA HIS A 290 -10.89 -5.28 32.12
C HIS A 290 -10.94 -4.96 30.63
N LEU A 291 -12.13 -5.15 30.05
CA LEU A 291 -12.40 -4.71 28.70
C LEU A 291 -12.69 -3.21 28.74
N LEU A 292 -11.77 -2.41 28.20
CA LEU A 292 -11.84 -0.96 28.19
C LEU A 292 -11.69 -0.44 26.76
N VAL A 293 -12.37 0.64 26.44
CA VAL A 293 -12.17 1.41 25.20
C VAL A 293 -11.23 2.57 25.49
N GLY A 294 -10.24 2.78 24.64
CA GLY A 294 -9.33 3.93 24.71
C GLY A 294 -9.81 5.10 23.87
N ARG A 295 -9.62 6.32 24.36
CA ARG A 295 -9.69 7.55 23.56
C ARG A 295 -8.28 8.08 23.37
N LEU A 296 -7.85 8.21 22.12
CA LEU A 296 -6.57 8.75 21.72
C LEU A 296 -6.66 10.26 21.52
N GLN A 297 -5.53 10.96 21.70
CA GLN A 297 -5.45 12.37 21.39
C GLN A 297 -5.73 12.62 19.91
N PRO A 298 -6.59 13.59 19.54
CA PRO A 298 -6.88 13.93 18.15
C PRO A 298 -5.61 14.27 17.35
N LEU A 299 -5.58 13.91 16.07
CA LEU A 299 -4.41 14.15 15.20
C LEU A 299 -4.03 15.63 15.12
N ASP A 300 -5.00 16.53 14.98
CA ASP A 300 -4.73 17.97 14.89
C ASP A 300 -4.13 18.54 16.18
N ALA A 301 -4.47 17.97 17.34
CA ALA A 301 -3.93 18.38 18.63
C ALA A 301 -2.48 17.90 18.84
N THR A 302 -2.04 16.89 18.08
CA THR A 302 -0.73 16.23 18.23
C THR A 302 0.25 16.59 17.12
N ARG A 303 -0.11 17.48 16.20
CA ARG A 303 0.79 17.91 15.12
C ARG A 303 2.06 18.54 15.70
N PRO A 304 3.23 17.88 15.60
CA PRO A 304 4.43 18.41 16.19
C PRO A 304 4.99 19.54 15.34
N ALA A 305 5.58 20.55 16.00
CA ALA A 305 6.34 21.58 15.31
C ALA A 305 7.58 20.96 14.65
N ALA A 306 7.90 21.39 13.41
CA ALA A 306 9.04 20.88 12.67
C ALA A 306 10.37 21.02 13.42
N HIS A 307 10.59 22.16 14.09
CA HIS A 307 11.77 22.39 14.93
C HIS A 307 11.87 21.39 16.09
N SER A 308 10.74 21.06 16.74
CA SER A 308 10.72 20.08 17.84
C SER A 308 11.07 18.68 17.34
N LEU A 309 10.58 18.29 16.16
CA LEU A 309 10.98 17.01 15.54
C LEU A 309 12.47 17.01 15.17
N ALA A 310 12.96 18.05 14.48
CA ALA A 310 14.36 18.12 14.11
C ALA A 310 15.28 18.05 15.34
N ALA A 311 14.96 18.79 16.40
CA ALA A 311 15.70 18.76 17.67
C ALA A 311 15.66 17.36 18.33
N ARG A 312 14.48 16.72 18.37
CA ARG A 312 14.30 15.37 18.91
C ARG A 312 15.21 14.33 18.25
N PHE A 313 15.37 14.44 16.94
CA PHE A 313 16.19 13.51 16.14
C PHE A 313 17.62 14.01 15.89
N GLY A 314 17.99 15.17 16.42
CA GLY A 314 19.32 15.77 16.24
C GLY A 314 19.64 16.11 14.79
N LEU A 315 18.64 16.54 14.02
CA LEU A 315 18.77 16.87 12.61
C LEU A 315 19.08 18.35 12.41
N ASP A 316 20.01 18.62 11.48
CA ASP A 316 20.34 19.96 11.03
C ASP A 316 19.58 20.26 9.74
N LEU A 317 18.32 20.66 9.92
CA LEU A 317 17.42 20.98 8.79
C LEU A 317 17.32 22.49 8.59
N GLU A 318 17.31 22.90 7.34
CA GLU A 318 16.91 24.26 6.95
C GLU A 318 15.39 24.38 7.08
N ILE A 319 14.92 24.90 8.22
CA ILE A 319 13.50 25.07 8.51
C ILE A 319 13.09 26.52 8.24
N PRO A 320 12.18 26.77 7.28
CA PRO A 320 11.68 28.12 7.02
C PRO A 320 10.81 28.62 8.17
N SER A 321 10.64 29.95 8.27
CA SER A 321 9.76 30.58 9.28
C SER A 321 8.31 30.09 9.20
N GLU A 322 7.85 29.74 7.99
CA GLU A 322 6.55 29.12 7.75
C GLU A 322 6.72 27.79 7.02
N VAL A 323 6.28 26.70 7.66
CA VAL A 323 6.31 25.37 7.05
C VAL A 323 5.02 25.15 6.28
N ALA A 324 5.13 25.11 4.95
CA ALA A 324 4.00 24.77 4.09
C ALA A 324 3.43 23.39 4.45
N SER A 325 2.11 23.32 4.63
CA SER A 325 1.40 22.07 4.84
C SER A 325 0.24 21.90 3.87
N THR A 326 -0.11 20.66 3.61
CA THR A 326 -1.33 20.35 2.86
C THR A 326 -2.57 20.74 3.66
N ARG A 327 -3.75 20.68 3.01
CA ARG A 327 -5.04 20.91 3.68
C ARG A 327 -5.29 19.97 4.86
N ASN A 328 -4.67 18.79 4.86
CA ASN A 328 -4.82 17.77 5.90
C ASN A 328 -3.68 17.84 6.93
N GLY A 329 -2.99 18.99 7.02
CA GLY A 329 -1.94 19.22 8.01
C GLY A 329 -0.59 18.53 7.75
N SER A 330 -0.48 17.69 6.72
CA SER A 330 0.77 16.99 6.40
C SER A 330 1.85 17.96 5.89
N TYR A 331 3.09 17.69 6.25
CA TYR A 331 4.24 18.49 5.81
C TYR A 331 5.48 17.61 5.68
N ARG A 332 6.49 18.16 5.01
CA ARG A 332 7.78 17.51 4.81
C ARG A 332 8.87 18.56 4.67
N LEU A 333 10.03 18.28 5.26
CA LEU A 333 11.24 19.08 5.16
C LEU A 333 12.40 18.18 4.78
N VAL A 334 13.26 18.65 3.88
CA VAL A 334 14.39 17.89 3.32
C VAL A 334 15.59 18.82 3.23
N THR A 335 16.72 18.40 3.78
CA THR A 335 18.01 19.11 3.65
C THR A 335 19.08 18.07 3.34
N GLY A 336 19.61 18.12 2.11
CA GLY A 336 20.50 17.07 1.61
C GLY A 336 19.83 15.69 1.65
N GLU A 337 20.41 14.78 2.42
CA GLU A 337 19.94 13.40 2.59
C GLU A 337 19.02 13.19 3.80
N GLN A 338 18.92 14.20 4.67
CA GLN A 338 18.09 14.16 5.87
C GLN A 338 16.69 14.70 5.56
N SER A 339 15.68 14.11 6.21
CA SER A 339 14.32 14.60 6.08
C SER A 339 13.45 14.27 7.27
N ILE A 340 12.45 15.10 7.51
CA ILE A 340 11.29 14.78 8.36
C ILE A 340 10.01 14.94 7.54
N ALA A 341 9.04 14.07 7.80
CA ALA A 341 7.70 14.16 7.26
C ALA A 341 6.68 13.87 8.35
N TYR A 342 5.58 14.62 8.34
CA TYR A 342 4.39 14.38 9.13
C TYR A 342 3.24 14.05 8.18
N GLY A 343 2.70 12.84 8.28
CA GLY A 343 1.60 12.34 7.48
C GLY A 343 0.26 12.86 7.97
N SER A 344 -0.76 12.84 7.09
CA SER A 344 -2.13 13.20 7.46
C SER A 344 -2.80 12.18 8.38
N ASP A 345 -2.19 11.00 8.54
CA ASP A 345 -2.58 9.96 9.50
C ASP A 345 -1.88 10.12 10.86
N GLY A 346 -1.16 11.22 11.06
CA GLY A 346 -0.38 11.47 12.28
C GLY A 346 0.98 10.80 12.33
N SER A 347 1.35 10.04 11.29
CA SER A 347 2.64 9.37 11.27
C SER A 347 3.79 10.36 11.10
N ILE A 348 4.90 10.07 11.78
CA ILE A 348 6.17 10.76 11.64
C ILE A 348 7.12 9.82 10.92
N ASP A 349 7.75 10.31 9.85
CA ASP A 349 8.81 9.59 9.13
C ASP A 349 10.06 10.48 9.12
N VAL A 350 11.19 9.90 9.50
CA VAL A 350 12.47 10.59 9.66
C VAL A 350 13.55 9.81 8.94
N ARG A 351 14.33 10.50 8.13
CA ARG A 351 15.55 9.97 7.52
C ARG A 351 16.75 10.65 8.15
N LEU A 352 17.57 9.85 8.82
CA LEU A 352 18.73 10.29 9.61
C LEU A 352 20.03 10.21 8.78
N ALA A 353 20.15 9.17 7.95
CA ALA A 353 21.37 8.87 7.19
C ALA A 353 21.07 8.10 5.90
N THR A 354 22.04 8.10 4.98
CA THR A 354 22.00 7.20 3.82
C THR A 354 22.51 5.81 4.18
N PRO A 355 21.71 4.74 3.92
CA PRO A 355 22.14 3.38 4.21
C PRO A 355 23.40 2.99 3.42
N ASN A 356 24.36 2.34 4.09
CA ASN A 356 25.47 1.69 3.40
C ASN A 356 25.00 0.39 2.72
N ARG A 357 24.66 0.50 1.43
CA ARG A 357 24.16 -0.63 0.61
C ARG A 357 25.27 -1.49 -0.01
N TYR A 358 26.53 -1.23 0.32
CA TYR A 358 27.68 -1.97 -0.20
C TYR A 358 28.27 -2.94 0.84
N ASN A 359 27.87 -2.80 2.10
CA ASN A 359 28.15 -3.82 3.11
C ASN A 359 27.11 -4.94 3.00
N TYR A 360 27.54 -6.13 2.57
CA TYR A 360 26.70 -7.33 2.47
C TYR A 360 26.89 -8.31 3.64
N ASN A 361 27.62 -7.93 4.69
CA ASN A 361 27.70 -8.71 5.93
C ASN A 361 26.48 -8.40 6.79
N PRO A 362 25.50 -9.31 6.92
CA PRO A 362 24.23 -8.98 7.55
C PRO A 362 24.40 -8.64 9.04
N LEU A 363 23.74 -7.57 9.50
CA LEU A 363 23.66 -7.26 10.91
C LEU A 363 22.94 -8.39 11.67
N ALA A 364 23.54 -8.87 12.75
CA ALA A 364 22.94 -9.91 13.58
C ALA A 364 21.61 -9.42 14.19
N MET A 365 20.57 -10.25 14.14
CA MET A 365 19.22 -9.85 14.57
C MET A 365 19.13 -9.37 16.02
N ASP A 366 19.87 -10.01 16.93
CA ASP A 366 19.85 -9.62 18.34
C ASP A 366 20.54 -8.26 18.53
N SER A 367 21.65 -8.00 17.82
CA SER A 367 22.29 -6.68 17.78
C SER A 367 21.38 -5.62 17.17
N ALA A 368 20.67 -5.94 16.09
CA ALA A 368 19.70 -5.04 15.48
C ALA A 368 18.59 -4.66 16.46
N GLN A 369 18.06 -5.64 17.20
CA GLN A 369 17.03 -5.41 18.22
C GLN A 369 17.54 -4.52 19.36
N THR A 370 18.76 -4.76 19.86
CA THR A 370 19.38 -3.91 20.88
C THR A 370 19.56 -2.47 20.40
N LEU A 371 20.17 -2.27 19.22
CA LEU A 371 20.40 -0.93 18.65
C LEU A 371 19.08 -0.20 18.38
N ALA A 372 18.06 -0.91 17.91
CA ALA A 372 16.73 -0.34 17.70
C ALA A 372 16.06 0.08 19.02
N GLN A 373 16.19 -0.73 20.08
CA GLN A 373 15.66 -0.37 21.40
C GLN A 373 16.38 0.85 21.99
N GLU A 374 17.70 0.94 21.81
CA GLU A 374 18.48 2.13 22.18
C GLU A 374 18.03 3.36 21.40
N ALA A 375 17.73 3.23 20.11
CA ALA A 375 17.18 4.31 19.30
C ALA A 375 15.79 4.76 19.79
N VAL A 376 14.92 3.82 20.18
CA VAL A 376 13.61 4.12 20.79
C VAL A 376 13.78 5.00 22.02
N TRP A 377 14.68 4.62 22.94
CA TRP A 377 14.96 5.41 24.15
C TRP A 377 15.61 6.75 23.84
N ARG A 378 16.62 6.76 22.98
CA ARG A 378 17.38 7.97 22.61
C ARG A 378 16.49 9.05 22.02
N TYR A 379 15.54 8.65 21.18
CA TYR A 379 14.59 9.56 20.55
C TYR A 379 13.29 9.70 21.34
N GLY A 380 13.20 9.13 22.55
CA GLY A 380 12.03 9.22 23.43
C GLY A 380 10.73 8.69 22.81
N LEU A 381 10.80 7.71 21.91
CA LEU A 381 9.65 7.17 21.16
C LEU A 381 8.69 6.34 22.05
N ASP A 382 9.11 6.07 23.29
CA ASP A 382 8.36 5.36 24.32
C ASP A 382 7.95 6.25 25.52
N GLN A 383 8.24 7.56 25.47
CA GLN A 383 7.98 8.47 26.59
C GLN A 383 6.50 8.79 26.81
N GLU A 384 5.76 8.97 25.71
CA GLU A 384 4.33 9.30 25.76
C GLU A 384 3.46 8.06 25.90
N VAL A 385 3.85 6.98 25.22
CA VAL A 385 3.16 5.69 25.28
C VAL A 385 4.16 4.55 25.32
N PRO A 386 3.94 3.54 26.16
CA PRO A 386 4.79 2.37 26.19
C PRO A 386 4.70 1.61 24.85
N VAL A 387 5.85 1.14 24.37
CA VAL A 387 5.96 0.29 23.18
C VAL A 387 6.64 -1.03 23.52
N VAL A 388 6.28 -2.09 22.79
CA VAL A 388 6.86 -3.43 22.95
C VAL A 388 7.36 -3.94 21.61
N PHE A 389 8.44 -4.73 21.63
CA PHE A 389 8.94 -5.40 20.43
C PHE A 389 7.84 -6.23 19.76
N ASP A 390 7.78 -6.15 18.43
CA ASP A 390 6.82 -6.88 17.60
C ASP A 390 7.52 -7.75 16.56
N ARG A 391 8.42 -7.20 15.73
CA ARG A 391 9.06 -8.00 14.67
C ARG A 391 10.35 -7.43 14.13
N ILE A 392 11.08 -8.30 13.44
CA ILE A 392 12.26 -7.98 12.64
C ILE A 392 11.95 -8.29 11.18
N ILE A 393 12.15 -7.29 10.32
CA ILE A 393 11.92 -7.34 8.88
C ILE A 393 13.28 -7.16 8.19
N LEU A 394 13.56 -7.97 7.19
CA LEU A 394 14.77 -7.86 6.38
C LEU A 394 14.48 -7.03 5.13
N SER A 395 15.29 -6.01 4.88
CA SER A 395 15.37 -5.36 3.56
C SER A 395 16.39 -6.10 2.73
N SER A 396 15.93 -6.76 1.67
CA SER A 396 16.78 -7.60 0.83
C SER A 396 16.77 -7.13 -0.62
N GLU A 397 17.83 -7.45 -1.34
CA GLU A 397 17.99 -7.15 -2.76
C GLU A 397 18.71 -8.27 -3.51
N ALA A 398 18.56 -8.28 -4.83
CA ALA A 398 19.30 -9.12 -5.76
C ALA A 398 19.27 -8.48 -7.16
N GLY A 399 20.08 -9.01 -8.06
CA GLY A 399 20.15 -8.54 -9.43
C GLY A 399 20.53 -9.63 -10.42
N GLY A 400 20.51 -9.29 -11.70
CA GLY A 400 21.00 -10.19 -12.74
C GLY A 400 20.67 -9.76 -14.15
N THR A 401 21.02 -10.63 -15.09
CA THR A 401 20.79 -10.44 -16.53
C THR A 401 20.25 -11.71 -17.18
N ALA A 402 19.45 -11.54 -18.24
CA ALA A 402 19.09 -12.63 -19.15
C ALA A 402 20.13 -12.84 -20.26
N ASN A 403 21.09 -11.91 -20.42
CA ASN A 403 22.06 -11.94 -21.49
C ASN A 403 23.16 -12.99 -21.22
N GLY A 404 23.71 -13.55 -22.30
CA GLY A 404 24.78 -14.54 -22.22
C GLY A 404 24.34 -15.79 -21.46
N SER A 405 25.13 -16.21 -20.47
CA SER A 405 24.83 -17.38 -19.62
C SER A 405 23.86 -17.07 -18.46
N GLY A 406 23.41 -15.82 -18.30
CA GLY A 406 22.47 -15.41 -17.25
C GLY A 406 23.10 -15.27 -15.86
N GLN A 407 23.87 -14.20 -15.63
CA GLN A 407 24.45 -13.90 -14.31
C GLN A 407 23.36 -13.46 -13.32
N LEU A 408 23.48 -13.93 -12.07
CA LEU A 408 22.70 -13.48 -10.92
C LEU A 408 23.63 -12.98 -9.81
N ASP A 409 23.22 -11.90 -9.15
CA ASP A 409 23.87 -11.31 -7.99
C ASP A 409 22.93 -11.42 -6.79
N GLY A 410 23.47 -11.83 -5.63
CA GLY A 410 22.70 -12.01 -4.40
C GLY A 410 21.99 -13.37 -4.31
N PRO A 411 21.02 -13.51 -3.38
CA PRO A 411 20.39 -12.47 -2.58
C PRO A 411 21.30 -11.87 -1.50
N PHE A 412 21.13 -10.58 -1.23
CA PHE A 412 21.81 -9.86 -0.15
C PHE A 412 20.77 -9.26 0.80
N THR A 413 20.99 -9.40 2.12
CA THR A 413 20.31 -8.57 3.12
C THR A 413 21.12 -7.30 3.31
N THR A 414 20.52 -6.14 3.03
CA THR A 414 21.21 -4.83 3.06
C THR A 414 20.77 -3.94 4.21
N GLY A 415 19.79 -4.39 4.99
CA GLY A 415 19.36 -3.72 6.20
C GLY A 415 18.28 -4.49 6.94
N VAL A 416 18.00 -4.04 8.16
CA VAL A 416 17.05 -4.63 9.08
C VAL A 416 16.12 -3.54 9.57
N ILE A 417 14.81 -3.79 9.59
CA ILE A 417 13.82 -2.92 10.20
C ILE A 417 13.28 -3.64 11.43
N VAL A 418 13.47 -3.03 12.60
CA VAL A 418 12.92 -3.52 13.87
C VAL A 418 11.66 -2.72 14.19
N GLN A 419 10.56 -3.42 14.41
CA GLN A 419 9.26 -2.83 14.69
C GLN A 419 8.82 -3.10 16.12
N PHE A 420 8.21 -2.07 16.71
CA PHE A 420 7.57 -2.08 18.01
C PHE A 420 6.09 -1.67 17.86
N ARG A 421 5.25 -2.09 18.80
CA ARG A 421 3.83 -1.74 18.87
C ARG A 421 3.52 -1.00 20.15
N GLN A 422 2.69 0.03 20.05
CA GLN A 422 2.10 0.74 21.17
C GLN A 422 1.29 -0.22 22.03
N LEU A 423 1.37 -0.05 23.35
CA LEU A 423 0.51 -0.69 24.31
C LEU A 423 -0.57 0.29 24.78
N ILE A 424 -1.82 -0.18 24.85
CA ILE A 424 -2.93 0.50 25.52
C ILE A 424 -3.41 -0.44 26.61
N ASN A 425 -3.45 0.03 27.86
CA ASN A 425 -3.82 -0.82 29.01
C ASN A 425 -3.04 -2.16 29.07
N GLY A 426 -1.75 -2.14 28.72
CA GLY A 426 -0.88 -3.32 28.68
C GLY A 426 -1.13 -4.28 27.50
N VAL A 427 -2.06 -3.96 26.59
CA VAL A 427 -2.40 -4.79 25.42
C VAL A 427 -1.88 -4.11 24.14
N PRO A 428 -1.22 -4.84 23.22
CA PRO A 428 -0.74 -4.27 21.96
C PRO A 428 -1.85 -3.72 21.07
N VAL A 429 -1.55 -2.62 20.38
CA VAL A 429 -2.29 -2.16 19.21
C VAL A 429 -1.99 -3.09 18.04
N ILE A 430 -3.02 -3.59 17.34
CA ILE A 430 -2.90 -4.58 16.25
C ILE A 430 -3.43 -4.06 14.90
N THR A 431 -3.83 -2.79 14.84
CA THR A 431 -4.16 -2.11 13.60
C THR A 431 -2.93 -2.02 12.70
N PRO A 432 -2.98 -2.54 11.47
CA PRO A 432 -1.90 -2.34 10.51
C PRO A 432 -1.69 -0.85 10.24
N GLY A 433 -0.44 -0.38 10.33
CA GLY A 433 -0.06 1.00 10.06
C GLY A 433 -0.30 2.01 11.20
N ALA A 434 -1.02 1.67 12.27
CA ALA A 434 -1.25 2.57 13.41
C ALA A 434 -0.65 2.01 14.70
N GLY A 435 -0.20 2.89 15.61
CA GLY A 435 0.40 2.46 16.88
C GLY A 435 1.73 1.73 16.69
N THR A 436 2.53 2.07 15.68
CA THR A 436 3.81 1.39 15.41
C THR A 436 5.00 2.33 15.53
N VAL A 437 6.13 1.80 15.96
CA VAL A 437 7.46 2.43 15.81
C VAL A 437 8.32 1.49 14.99
N ARG A 438 8.99 2.00 13.96
CA ARG A 438 9.92 1.22 13.13
C ARG A 438 11.27 1.92 13.08
N ILE A 439 12.32 1.16 13.35
CA ILE A 439 13.71 1.62 13.29
C ILE A 439 14.41 0.83 12.19
N ALA A 440 14.84 1.52 11.12
CA ALA A 440 15.64 0.93 10.06
C ALA A 440 17.13 1.08 10.36
N LEU A 441 17.87 -0.01 10.23
CA LEU A 441 19.29 -0.14 10.45
C LEU A 441 19.94 -0.67 9.17
N ASP A 442 21.09 -0.12 8.78
CA ASP A 442 21.94 -0.75 7.78
C ASP A 442 22.86 -1.81 8.40
N ASN A 443 23.66 -2.47 7.57
CA ASN A 443 24.56 -3.54 8.01
C ASN A 443 25.75 -3.06 8.86
N ASP A 444 25.99 -1.74 8.93
CA ASP A 444 26.98 -1.16 9.84
C ASP A 444 26.40 -0.93 11.25
N GLY A 445 25.09 -1.17 11.43
CA GLY A 445 24.38 -0.86 12.67
C GLY A 445 23.97 0.61 12.78
N THR A 446 24.05 1.38 11.69
CA THR A 446 23.64 2.78 11.66
C THR A 446 22.12 2.86 11.54
N VAL A 447 21.46 3.66 12.39
CA VAL A 447 20.04 3.96 12.24
C VAL A 447 19.86 4.92 11.05
N THR A 448 19.19 4.46 10.00
CA THR A 448 19.01 5.24 8.77
C THR A 448 17.67 5.95 8.72
N ASP A 449 16.61 5.28 9.20
CA ASP A 449 15.26 5.80 9.14
C ASP A 449 14.47 5.44 10.41
N VAL A 450 13.59 6.33 10.85
CA VAL A 450 12.66 6.15 11.97
C VAL A 450 11.26 6.46 11.49
N HIS A 451 10.31 5.58 11.78
CA HIS A 451 8.89 5.82 11.60
C HIS A 451 8.16 5.66 12.93
N SER A 452 7.16 6.51 13.17
CA SER A 452 6.29 6.43 14.34
C SER A 452 4.86 6.82 13.98
N SER A 453 3.89 5.97 14.31
CA SER A 453 2.45 6.23 14.22
C SER A 453 1.74 6.05 15.56
N VAL A 454 2.50 6.13 16.66
CA VAL A 454 1.95 6.04 18.02
C VAL A 454 1.16 7.30 18.37
N ARG A 455 0.13 7.13 19.20
CA ARG A 455 -0.73 8.24 19.64
C ARG A 455 -0.98 8.17 21.13
N SER A 456 -0.80 9.30 21.80
CA SER A 456 -1.07 9.44 23.23
C SER A 456 -2.52 9.07 23.59
N LEU A 457 -2.69 8.43 24.74
CA LEU A 457 -3.98 8.00 25.28
C LEU A 457 -4.52 9.10 26.22
N GLU A 458 -5.71 9.64 25.94
CA GLU A 458 -6.37 10.62 26.81
C GLU A 458 -7.13 9.95 27.94
N GLN A 459 -7.87 8.88 27.62
CA GLN A 459 -8.82 8.27 28.55
C GLN A 459 -9.00 6.77 28.27
N LEU A 460 -9.27 6.00 29.33
CA LEU A 460 -9.86 4.66 29.26
C LEU A 460 -11.28 4.69 29.82
N SER A 461 -12.20 3.97 29.17
CA SER A 461 -13.61 3.90 29.52
C SER A 461 -14.11 2.47 29.56
N SER A 462 -14.92 2.14 30.57
CA SER A 462 -15.70 0.90 30.65
C SER A 462 -17.06 1.00 29.96
N ARG A 463 -17.28 2.07 29.18
CA ARG A 463 -18.48 2.26 28.36
C ARG A 463 -18.08 2.42 26.90
N PRO A 464 -18.71 1.68 25.97
CA PRO A 464 -18.61 2.00 24.56
C PRO A 464 -19.15 3.39 24.28
N VAL A 465 -18.46 4.17 23.44
CA VAL A 465 -18.84 5.57 23.16
C VAL A 465 -20.21 5.66 22.46
N ARG A 466 -20.64 4.57 21.79
CA ARG A 466 -21.95 4.47 21.11
C ARG A 466 -23.11 3.99 22.00
N SER A 467 -23.00 4.02 23.32
CA SER A 467 -24.18 3.82 24.19
C SER A 467 -25.03 5.10 24.23
N ALA A 468 -26.15 5.12 23.51
CA ALA A 468 -27.12 6.23 23.46
C ALA A 468 -27.89 6.47 24.77
N SER A 469 -27.54 5.79 25.86
CA SER A 469 -28.21 5.92 27.15
C SER A 469 -27.58 7.03 28.00
N ALA A 470 -28.42 7.91 28.53
CA ALA A 470 -28.04 8.90 29.54
C ALA A 470 -27.31 8.22 30.71
N PRO A 471 -26.36 8.92 31.38
CA PRO A 471 -25.63 8.34 32.49
C PRO A 471 -26.61 7.90 33.59
N PRO A 472 -26.60 6.63 34.04
CA PRO A 472 -27.24 6.29 35.31
C PRO A 472 -26.59 7.11 36.44
N PRO A 473 -27.36 7.44 37.49
CA PRO A 473 -26.87 8.20 38.63
C PRO A 473 -25.62 7.54 39.22
N GLN A 474 -24.67 8.37 39.69
CA GLN A 474 -23.38 7.95 40.25
C GLN A 474 -23.54 6.77 41.21
N GLY A 475 -23.07 5.61 40.76
CA GLY A 475 -23.03 4.34 41.46
C GLY A 475 -22.25 3.37 40.59
N ASP A 476 -21.26 2.70 41.19
CA ASP A 476 -20.20 1.92 40.55
C ASP A 476 -20.67 1.11 39.33
N ILE A 477 -20.19 1.52 38.15
CA ILE A 477 -20.35 0.73 36.93
C ILE A 477 -19.32 -0.39 37.03
N ALA A 478 -19.77 -1.60 37.36
CA ALA A 478 -18.92 -2.77 37.37
C ALA A 478 -18.22 -2.94 36.01
N PRO A 479 -16.90 -3.22 35.98
CA PRO A 479 -16.21 -3.56 34.74
C PRO A 479 -16.94 -4.71 34.06
N VAL A 480 -17.16 -4.63 32.74
CA VAL A 480 -17.64 -5.79 31.99
C VAL A 480 -16.51 -6.82 32.02
N LEU A 481 -16.74 -7.92 32.74
CA LEU A 481 -15.81 -9.04 32.79
C LEU A 481 -15.66 -9.61 31.38
N ALA A 482 -14.43 -10.01 31.06
CA ALA A 482 -14.13 -10.61 29.77
C ALA A 482 -15.02 -11.85 29.52
N PRO A 483 -15.59 -12.03 28.31
CA PRO A 483 -16.27 -13.27 27.99
C PRO A 483 -15.28 -14.45 28.08
N GLU A 484 -15.80 -15.64 28.39
CA GLU A 484 -14.99 -16.87 28.42
C GLU A 484 -14.15 -17.02 27.13
N PRO A 485 -12.89 -17.50 27.21
CA PRO A 485 -11.97 -17.57 26.05
C PRO A 485 -12.53 -18.28 24.82
N SER A 486 -13.47 -19.21 24.98
CA SER A 486 -14.14 -19.92 23.88
C SER A 486 -15.07 -19.04 23.03
N ASN A 487 -15.41 -17.84 23.50
CA ASN A 487 -16.39 -16.99 22.82
C ASN A 487 -15.81 -16.25 21.60
N TYR A 488 -14.57 -15.76 21.66
CA TYR A 488 -14.02 -14.97 20.53
C TYR A 488 -13.79 -15.81 19.27
N GLU A 489 -13.42 -17.09 19.42
CA GLU A 489 -13.26 -17.99 18.28
C GLU A 489 -14.58 -18.23 17.54
N GLN A 490 -15.69 -18.35 18.29
CA GLN A 490 -17.03 -18.49 17.73
C GLN A 490 -17.49 -17.20 17.04
N LEU A 491 -17.21 -16.03 17.63
CA LEU A 491 -17.47 -14.73 17.01
C LEU A 491 -16.70 -14.59 15.69
N LEU A 492 -15.41 -14.94 15.68
CA LEU A 492 -14.58 -14.93 14.47
C LEU A 492 -15.11 -15.92 13.40
N ALA A 493 -15.57 -17.12 13.80
CA ALA A 493 -16.14 -18.10 12.87
C ALA A 493 -17.47 -17.61 12.26
N ALA A 494 -18.33 -17.00 13.08
CA ALA A 494 -19.58 -16.40 12.62
C ALA A 494 -19.31 -15.23 11.67
N GLU A 495 -18.35 -14.35 12.00
CA GLU A 495 -17.97 -13.23 11.14
C GLU A 495 -17.43 -13.70 9.80
N PHE A 496 -16.51 -14.67 9.80
CA PHE A 496 -16.00 -15.24 8.55
C PHE A 496 -17.11 -15.87 7.71
N SER A 497 -18.07 -16.56 8.33
CA SER A 497 -19.23 -17.12 7.62
C SER A 497 -20.08 -16.04 6.95
N ARG A 498 -20.26 -14.88 7.60
CA ARG A 498 -20.93 -13.71 7.00
C ARG A 498 -20.15 -13.15 5.81
N GLN A 499 -18.83 -13.02 5.95
CA GLN A 499 -17.97 -12.54 4.86
C GLN A 499 -18.04 -13.48 3.64
N LEU A 500 -17.97 -14.79 3.87
CA LEU A 500 -18.06 -15.80 2.82
C LEU A 500 -19.41 -15.77 2.10
N ALA A 501 -20.51 -15.64 2.86
CA ALA A 501 -21.85 -15.47 2.29
C ALA A 501 -21.95 -14.19 1.45
N SER A 502 -21.35 -13.09 1.90
CA SER A 502 -21.31 -11.83 1.15
C SER A 502 -20.53 -11.96 -0.16
N LEU A 503 -19.37 -12.62 -0.15
CA LEU A 503 -18.59 -12.90 -1.37
C LEU A 503 -19.39 -13.76 -2.35
N SER A 504 -20.05 -14.81 -1.84
CA SER A 504 -20.88 -15.71 -2.64
C SER A 504 -22.09 -15.00 -3.27
N ALA A 505 -22.69 -14.06 -2.54
CA ALA A 505 -23.88 -13.31 -2.99
C ALA A 505 -23.57 -12.24 -4.04
N ARG A 506 -22.32 -11.77 -4.14
CA ARG A 506 -21.89 -10.75 -5.12
C ARG A 506 -21.95 -11.23 -6.57
N GLY A 507 -22.10 -12.54 -6.79
CA GLY A 507 -22.04 -13.12 -8.13
C GLY A 507 -20.61 -13.06 -8.70
N GLY A 508 -20.45 -13.50 -9.95
CA GLY A 508 -19.14 -13.73 -10.55
C GLY A 508 -18.76 -15.21 -10.53
N GLY A 509 -18.03 -15.67 -11.56
CA GLY A 509 -17.56 -17.05 -11.61
C GLY A 509 -16.49 -17.33 -10.56
N GLY A 510 -16.57 -18.50 -9.92
CA GLY A 510 -15.56 -19.01 -8.99
C GLY A 510 -15.98 -18.86 -7.54
N MET A 511 -16.44 -19.95 -6.96
CA MET A 511 -16.72 -20.01 -5.52
C MET A 511 -15.43 -20.36 -4.77
N PRO A 512 -15.26 -19.88 -3.52
CA PRO A 512 -14.25 -20.38 -2.60
C PRO A 512 -14.26 -21.92 -2.57
N LEU A 513 -13.13 -22.55 -2.88
CA LEU A 513 -12.99 -24.01 -2.87
C LEU A 513 -12.53 -24.51 -1.50
N GLU A 514 -11.56 -23.80 -0.92
CA GLU A 514 -11.02 -24.07 0.39
C GLU A 514 -10.57 -22.77 1.05
N PHE A 515 -10.49 -22.78 2.37
CA PHE A 515 -9.92 -21.69 3.14
C PHE A 515 -9.11 -22.25 4.30
N THR A 516 -8.07 -21.52 4.69
CA THR A 516 -7.19 -21.90 5.80
C THR A 516 -6.89 -20.68 6.66
N THR A 517 -6.81 -20.88 7.98
CA THR A 517 -6.29 -19.86 8.87
C THR A 517 -4.79 -19.72 8.62
N VAL A 518 -4.31 -18.49 8.40
CA VAL A 518 -2.87 -18.26 8.28
C VAL A 518 -2.23 -18.52 9.65
N PRO A 519 -1.16 -19.34 9.74
CA PRO A 519 -0.53 -19.65 11.02
C PRO A 519 -0.12 -18.41 11.81
N ASN A 520 -0.27 -18.47 13.15
CA ASN A 520 0.13 -17.40 14.07
C ASN A 520 -0.50 -16.03 13.77
N SER A 521 -1.66 -15.99 13.12
CA SER A 521 -2.34 -14.73 12.76
C SER A 521 -3.49 -14.35 13.70
N THR A 522 -3.95 -15.28 14.55
CA THR A 522 -4.97 -14.98 15.55
C THR A 522 -4.36 -14.14 16.66
N GLU A 523 -4.94 -12.97 16.94
CA GLU A 523 -4.44 -12.06 17.97
C GLU A 523 -5.59 -11.24 18.56
N ILE A 524 -5.46 -10.93 19.85
CA ILE A 524 -6.30 -10.00 20.61
C ILE A 524 -5.50 -8.73 20.84
N GLY A 525 -6.12 -7.59 20.54
CA GLY A 525 -5.46 -6.31 20.67
C GLY A 525 -6.38 -5.13 20.44
N TYR A 526 -5.82 -3.94 20.57
CA TYR A 526 -6.54 -2.70 20.28
C TYR A 526 -6.52 -2.40 18.78
N ASP A 527 -7.69 -2.12 18.22
CA ASP A 527 -7.86 -1.57 16.88
C ASP A 527 -8.17 -0.08 16.97
N ILE A 528 -7.42 0.75 16.26
CA ILE A 528 -7.58 2.20 16.20
C ILE A 528 -8.50 2.54 15.03
N ASP A 529 -9.65 3.12 15.34
CA ASP A 529 -10.60 3.71 14.38
C ASP A 529 -10.84 5.17 14.76
N GLY A 530 -10.35 6.09 13.93
CA GLY A 530 -10.34 7.52 14.25
C GLY A 530 -9.58 7.78 15.55
N ASP A 531 -10.25 8.38 16.54
CA ASP A 531 -9.68 8.68 17.86
C ASP A 531 -10.02 7.62 18.91
N GLU A 532 -10.63 6.50 18.51
CA GLU A 532 -11.01 5.41 19.40
C GLU A 532 -10.08 4.21 19.25
N ALA A 533 -9.76 3.56 20.36
CA ALA A 533 -9.06 2.29 20.41
C ALA A 533 -10.01 1.23 20.99
N ILE A 534 -10.48 0.32 20.13
CA ILE A 534 -11.47 -0.71 20.43
C ILE A 534 -10.76 -2.04 20.63
N LEU A 535 -11.09 -2.77 21.69
CA LEU A 535 -10.51 -4.10 21.91
C LEU A 535 -11.18 -5.12 20.98
N ILE A 536 -10.39 -5.80 20.15
CA ILE A 536 -10.84 -6.74 19.13
C ILE A 536 -10.13 -8.10 19.26
N ALA A 537 -10.75 -9.13 18.67
CA ALA A 537 -10.05 -10.32 18.23
C ALA A 537 -9.97 -10.29 16.71
N ARG A 538 -8.85 -10.77 16.17
CA ARG A 538 -8.60 -10.82 14.73
C ARG A 538 -7.93 -12.11 14.35
N LYS A 539 -8.20 -12.60 13.13
CA LYS A 539 -7.38 -13.63 12.48
C LYS A 539 -7.29 -13.39 10.98
N ALA A 540 -6.25 -13.95 10.37
CA ALA A 540 -6.09 -13.96 8.92
C ALA A 540 -6.63 -15.26 8.33
N ILE A 541 -7.42 -15.16 7.25
CA ILE A 541 -7.85 -16.32 6.46
C ILE A 541 -7.35 -16.18 5.03
N GLU A 542 -6.69 -17.21 4.51
CA GLU A 542 -6.38 -17.36 3.09
C GLU A 542 -7.49 -18.19 2.43
N VAL A 543 -8.09 -17.66 1.37
CA VAL A 543 -9.13 -18.32 0.58
C VAL A 543 -8.54 -18.70 -0.78
N ASN A 544 -8.76 -19.94 -1.20
CA ASN A 544 -8.39 -20.44 -2.52
C ASN A 544 -9.64 -20.53 -3.39
N PHE A 545 -9.57 -19.89 -4.56
CA PHE A 545 -10.64 -19.82 -5.55
C PHE A 545 -10.43 -20.77 -6.74
N GLY A 546 -9.43 -21.65 -6.66
CA GLY A 546 -9.03 -22.57 -7.72
C GLY A 546 -8.09 -21.93 -8.73
N ASN A 547 -7.57 -22.75 -9.65
CA ASN A 547 -6.66 -22.31 -10.73
C ASN A 547 -5.43 -21.53 -10.23
N GLY A 548 -5.03 -21.78 -8.98
CA GLY A 548 -3.93 -21.10 -8.33
C GLY A 548 -4.22 -19.63 -7.96
N TYR A 549 -5.48 -19.21 -7.93
CA TYR A 549 -5.90 -17.91 -7.40
C TYR A 549 -6.22 -18.01 -5.92
N ARG A 550 -5.56 -17.16 -5.13
CA ARG A 550 -5.76 -17.06 -3.68
C ARG A 550 -5.86 -15.61 -3.27
N LYS A 551 -6.46 -15.33 -2.12
CA LYS A 551 -6.48 -14.00 -1.51
C LYS A 551 -6.59 -14.12 0.00
N ARG A 552 -6.04 -13.13 0.73
CA ARG A 552 -6.11 -13.07 2.20
C ARG A 552 -7.11 -12.03 2.68
N TYR A 553 -7.78 -12.36 3.78
CA TYR A 553 -8.83 -11.56 4.40
C TYR A 553 -8.61 -11.46 5.90
N TRP A 554 -8.85 -10.27 6.44
CA TRP A 554 -8.87 -10.05 7.88
C TRP A 554 -10.28 -10.30 8.40
N VAL A 555 -10.39 -11.21 9.35
CA VAL A 555 -11.62 -11.47 10.10
C VAL A 555 -11.45 -10.80 11.46
N THR A 556 -12.21 -9.75 11.70
CA THR A 556 -12.10 -8.91 12.90
C THR A 556 -13.45 -8.86 13.60
N VAL A 557 -13.47 -9.04 14.91
CA VAL A 557 -14.66 -8.90 15.74
C VAL A 557 -14.37 -8.03 16.97
N PRO A 558 -15.24 -7.07 17.31
CA PRO A 558 -15.13 -6.36 18.57
C PRO A 558 -15.39 -7.33 19.72
N LEU A 559 -14.53 -7.27 20.74
CA LEU A 559 -14.73 -7.98 22.01
C LEU A 559 -15.42 -7.08 23.03
N PHE A 560 -15.34 -5.77 22.80
CA PHE A 560 -15.94 -4.75 23.64
C PHE A 560 -16.15 -3.48 22.82
N GLY A 561 -17.41 -3.14 22.53
CA GLY A 561 -17.79 -2.01 21.68
C GLY A 561 -19.29 -1.92 21.47
#